data_AF-A0A928WMR9-F1
#
_entry.id   AF-A0A928WMR9-F1
#
_cell.length_a   1.000
_cell.length_b   1.000
_cell.length_c   1.000
_cell.angle_alpha   90.00
_cell.angle_beta   90.00
_cell.angle_gamma   90.00
#
_symmetry.space_group_name_H-M   'P 1'
#
loop_
_entity.id
_entity.type
_entity.pdbx_description
1 polymer ?
#
loop_
_entity_poly.entity_id
_entity_poly.type
_entity_poly.pdbx_seq_one_letter_code
_entity_poly.pdbx_strand_id
1 'polypeptide(L)'
;MVSQFNDASTPQEAIAAIHAIAVSGTTELAIINTLISALSHHHAAVGAAAVAVLVQLAPATVVPLIAAFETSSDQGFQAYIIQALAQIGDERAFDLLAAVMGTTVANHCQGNVRRIATRGLGKIGSNSSDAEIIRCTEEKLTWALLTPEDWGLRYAAAVSLQEIATKQAQAALQQAIAGEADQVVRSRITLALEALYIGAA
;
A
#
# COMPACT_ATOMS: atom_id res chain seq x y z
N MET A 1 -19.61 15.44 -14.83
CA MET A 1 -18.61 15.02 -13.82
C MET A 1 -17.19 15.21 -14.34
N VAL A 2 -16.78 14.60 -15.46
CA VAL A 2 -15.44 14.87 -16.06
C VAL A 2 -15.23 16.35 -16.39
N SER A 3 -16.21 16.99 -17.03
CA SER A 3 -16.14 18.43 -17.36
C SER A 3 -16.00 19.31 -16.11
N GLN A 4 -16.80 19.07 -15.07
CA GLN A 4 -16.74 19.82 -13.81
C GLN A 4 -15.39 19.74 -13.10
N PHE A 5 -14.68 18.60 -13.20
CA PHE A 5 -13.33 18.48 -12.66
C PHE A 5 -12.32 19.26 -13.50
N ASN A 6 -12.41 19.18 -14.83
CA ASN A 6 -11.50 19.90 -15.73
C ASN A 6 -11.70 21.43 -15.68
N ASP A 7 -12.90 21.88 -15.33
CA ASP A 7 -13.25 23.30 -15.21
C ASP A 7 -12.98 23.87 -13.80
N ALA A 8 -12.52 23.05 -12.85
CA ALA A 8 -12.25 23.49 -11.48
C ALA A 8 -11.09 24.50 -11.44
N SER A 9 -11.39 25.71 -10.97
CA SER A 9 -10.41 26.81 -10.89
C SER A 9 -9.72 26.86 -9.52
N THR A 10 -10.29 26.15 -8.53
CA THR A 10 -9.75 26.08 -7.17
C THR A 10 -9.60 24.63 -6.67
N PRO A 11 -8.71 24.38 -5.69
CA PRO A 11 -8.57 23.05 -5.08
C PRO A 11 -9.86 22.57 -4.41
N GLN A 12 -10.64 23.48 -3.84
CA GLN A 12 -11.91 23.18 -3.19
C GLN A 12 -12.96 22.68 -4.19
N GLU A 13 -13.02 23.30 -5.37
CA GLU A 13 -13.89 22.85 -6.46
C GLU A 13 -13.46 21.48 -6.98
N ALA A 14 -12.16 21.25 -7.15
CA ALA A 14 -11.63 19.95 -7.55
C ALA A 14 -11.99 18.85 -6.54
N ILE A 15 -11.84 19.11 -5.24
CA ILE A 15 -12.24 18.18 -4.17
C ILE A 15 -13.75 17.94 -4.17
N ALA A 16 -14.56 18.99 -4.35
CA ALA A 16 -16.01 18.86 -4.42
C ALA A 16 -16.44 17.99 -5.62
N ALA A 17 -15.78 18.14 -6.78
CA ALA A 17 -16.03 17.32 -7.96
C ALA A 17 -15.63 15.84 -7.72
N ILE A 18 -14.49 15.59 -7.07
CA ILE A 18 -14.06 14.24 -6.67
C ILE A 18 -15.09 13.59 -5.73
N HIS A 19 -15.59 14.33 -4.72
CA HIS A 19 -16.61 13.82 -3.82
C HIS A 19 -17.96 13.57 -4.52
N ALA A 20 -18.34 14.39 -5.49
CA ALA A 20 -19.55 14.16 -6.27
C ALA A 20 -19.46 12.85 -7.08
N ILE A 21 -18.28 12.53 -7.63
CA ILE A 21 -18.01 11.25 -8.27
C ILE A 21 -18.20 10.09 -7.27
N ALA A 22 -17.66 10.22 -6.06
CA ALA A 22 -17.78 9.20 -5.01
C ALA A 22 -19.26 8.91 -4.65
N VAL A 23 -20.09 9.95 -4.58
CA VAL A 23 -21.53 9.83 -4.30
C VAL A 23 -22.27 9.13 -5.44
N SER A 24 -21.86 9.38 -6.69
CA SER A 24 -22.48 8.72 -7.86
C SER A 24 -22.20 7.22 -7.91
N GLY A 25 -21.10 6.76 -7.31
CA GLY A 25 -20.68 5.35 -7.33
C GLY A 25 -20.32 4.81 -8.71
N THR A 26 -20.16 5.65 -9.72
CA THR A 26 -19.83 5.19 -11.08
C THR A 26 -18.43 4.60 -11.16
N THR A 27 -18.30 3.49 -11.88
CA THR A 27 -17.03 2.80 -12.15
C THR A 27 -16.64 2.87 -13.62
N GLU A 28 -17.19 3.84 -14.36
CA GLU A 28 -16.81 4.11 -15.74
C GLU A 28 -15.32 4.42 -15.85
N LEU A 29 -14.64 3.76 -16.81
CA LEU A 29 -13.19 3.90 -16.99
C LEU A 29 -12.76 5.35 -17.23
N ALA A 30 -13.58 6.15 -17.93
CA ALA A 30 -13.30 7.57 -18.15
C ALA A 30 -13.26 8.37 -16.84
N ILE A 31 -14.13 8.03 -15.88
CA ILE A 31 -14.18 8.66 -14.56
C ILE A 31 -12.99 8.19 -13.72
N ILE A 32 -12.67 6.89 -13.74
CA ILE A 32 -11.49 6.36 -13.06
C ILE A 32 -10.22 7.05 -13.58
N ASN A 33 -10.07 7.19 -14.90
CA ASN A 33 -8.92 7.88 -15.50
C ASN A 33 -8.86 9.35 -15.08
N THR A 34 -10.01 10.02 -14.95
CA THR A 34 -10.07 11.40 -14.44
C THR A 34 -9.57 11.49 -12.99
N LEU A 35 -10.01 10.57 -12.13
CA LEU A 35 -9.54 10.47 -10.73
C LEU A 35 -8.04 10.15 -10.65
N ILE A 36 -7.54 9.26 -11.53
CA ILE A 36 -6.12 8.95 -11.62
C ILE A 36 -5.33 10.20 -12.03
N SER A 37 -5.76 10.95 -13.04
CA SER A 37 -5.11 12.22 -13.43
C SER A 37 -5.09 13.25 -12.29
N ALA A 38 -6.10 13.24 -11.41
CA ALA A 38 -6.14 14.13 -10.24
C ALA A 38 -5.00 13.88 -9.23
N LEU A 39 -4.33 12.73 -9.27
CA LEU A 39 -3.17 12.43 -8.42
C LEU A 39 -1.95 13.32 -8.75
N SER A 40 -1.87 13.86 -9.97
CA SER A 40 -0.82 14.81 -10.38
C SER A 40 -1.14 16.26 -10.01
N HIS A 41 -2.23 16.52 -9.28
CA HIS A 41 -2.62 17.87 -8.94
C HIS A 41 -1.63 18.53 -7.96
N HIS A 42 -1.27 19.78 -8.22
CA HIS A 42 -0.25 20.54 -7.45
C HIS A 42 -0.59 20.69 -5.96
N HIS A 43 -1.87 20.68 -5.60
CA HIS A 43 -2.31 20.63 -4.20
C HIS A 43 -2.49 19.20 -3.70
N ALA A 44 -1.69 18.80 -2.72
CA ALA A 44 -1.71 17.45 -2.13
C ALA A 44 -3.08 17.01 -1.58
N ALA A 45 -3.92 17.95 -1.12
CA ALA A 45 -5.27 17.65 -0.65
C ALA A 45 -6.18 17.06 -1.75
N VAL A 46 -5.97 17.47 -3.01
CA VAL A 46 -6.71 16.94 -4.16
C VAL A 46 -6.27 15.51 -4.45
N GLY A 47 -4.96 15.24 -4.47
CA GLY A 47 -4.42 13.89 -4.64
C GLY A 47 -4.89 12.94 -3.53
N ALA A 48 -4.89 13.39 -2.27
CA ALA A 48 -5.41 12.61 -1.15
C ALA A 48 -6.92 12.30 -1.27
N ALA A 49 -7.73 13.26 -1.69
CA ALA A 49 -9.15 13.04 -1.95
C ALA A 49 -9.36 12.05 -3.09
N ALA A 50 -8.60 12.16 -4.18
CA ALA A 50 -8.66 11.24 -5.30
C ALA A 50 -8.27 9.82 -4.90
N VAL A 51 -7.22 9.63 -4.09
CA VAL A 51 -6.86 8.32 -3.52
C VAL A 51 -8.02 7.72 -2.73
N ALA A 52 -8.67 8.49 -1.86
CA ALA A 52 -9.79 7.98 -1.05
C ALA A 52 -10.94 7.45 -1.93
N VAL A 53 -11.29 8.18 -2.99
CA VAL A 53 -12.34 7.75 -3.93
C VAL A 53 -11.90 6.57 -4.77
N LEU A 54 -10.64 6.54 -5.23
CA LEU A 54 -10.10 5.40 -5.98
C LEU A 54 -10.11 4.11 -5.15
N VAL A 55 -9.83 4.20 -3.85
CA VAL A 55 -9.93 3.06 -2.91
C VAL A 55 -11.38 2.63 -2.74
N GLN A 56 -12.31 3.58 -2.59
CA GLN A 56 -13.74 3.28 -2.46
C GLN A 56 -14.31 2.55 -3.68
N LEU A 57 -13.84 2.88 -4.88
CA LEU A 57 -14.30 2.29 -6.14
C LEU A 57 -13.58 0.97 -6.52
N ALA A 58 -12.72 0.45 -5.65
CA ALA A 58 -12.18 -0.90 -5.83
C ALA A 58 -13.31 -1.94 -5.87
N PRO A 59 -13.19 -3.03 -6.66
CA PRO A 59 -12.00 -3.50 -7.37
C PRO A 59 -11.75 -2.88 -8.76
N ALA A 60 -12.63 -1.99 -9.24
CA ALA A 60 -12.59 -1.48 -10.62
C ALA A 60 -11.36 -0.61 -10.92
N THR A 61 -10.76 -0.02 -9.88
CA THR A 61 -9.62 0.89 -9.98
C THR A 61 -8.27 0.21 -10.00
N VAL A 62 -8.18 -1.08 -9.60
CA VAL A 62 -6.90 -1.78 -9.41
C VAL A 62 -6.09 -1.87 -10.70
N VAL A 63 -6.68 -2.40 -11.78
CA VAL A 63 -6.00 -2.55 -13.07
C VAL A 63 -5.63 -1.19 -13.69
N PRO A 64 -6.53 -0.17 -13.72
CA PRO A 64 -6.18 1.17 -14.14
C PRO A 64 -5.02 1.81 -13.35
N LEU A 65 -4.98 1.61 -12.03
CA LEU A 65 -3.90 2.12 -11.17
C LEU A 65 -2.55 1.47 -11.50
N ILE A 66 -2.51 0.15 -11.71
CA ILE A 66 -1.30 -0.57 -12.11
C ILE A 66 -0.78 -0.04 -13.46
N ALA A 67 -1.65 0.07 -14.47
CA ALA A 67 -1.27 0.60 -15.79
C ALA A 67 -0.78 2.07 -15.72
N ALA A 68 -1.38 2.89 -14.85
CA ALA A 68 -0.94 4.26 -14.64
C ALA A 68 0.44 4.34 -13.96
N PHE A 69 0.78 3.41 -13.07
CA PHE A 69 2.10 3.34 -12.46
C PHE A 69 3.19 3.03 -13.51
N GLU A 70 2.94 2.04 -14.36
CA GLU A 70 3.88 1.55 -15.37
C GLU A 70 4.21 2.59 -16.45
N THR A 71 3.27 3.50 -16.71
CA THR A 71 3.41 4.54 -17.75
C THR A 71 3.97 5.86 -17.22
N SER A 72 4.09 6.02 -15.91
CA SER A 72 4.57 7.26 -15.28
C SER A 72 6.00 7.14 -14.76
N SER A 73 6.73 8.25 -14.79
CA SER A 73 8.04 8.42 -14.13
C SER A 73 8.02 9.43 -12.98
N ASP A 74 6.85 10.03 -12.70
CA ASP A 74 6.67 10.99 -11.60
C ASP A 74 6.57 10.24 -10.28
N GLN A 75 7.57 10.43 -9.41
CA GLN A 75 7.65 9.76 -8.11
C GLN A 75 6.52 10.15 -7.13
N GLY A 76 6.03 11.40 -7.20
CA GLY A 76 4.92 11.85 -6.35
C GLY A 76 3.60 11.20 -6.78
N PHE A 77 3.37 11.15 -8.09
CA PHE A 77 2.23 10.44 -8.67
C PHE A 77 2.26 8.94 -8.36
N GLN A 78 3.41 8.29 -8.58
CA GLN A 78 3.61 6.88 -8.26
C GLN A 78 3.39 6.59 -6.77
N ALA A 79 3.82 7.50 -5.87
CA ALA A 79 3.60 7.33 -4.43
C ALA A 79 2.10 7.29 -4.07
N TYR A 80 1.26 8.14 -4.68
CA TYR A 80 -0.19 8.08 -4.48
C TYR A 80 -0.81 6.79 -5.03
N ILE A 81 -0.34 6.29 -6.17
CA ILE A 81 -0.80 5.01 -6.71
C ILE A 81 -0.48 3.86 -5.75
N ILE A 82 0.76 3.79 -5.26
CA ILE A 82 1.15 2.76 -4.29
C ILE A 82 0.36 2.87 -3.00
N GLN A 83 0.10 4.10 -2.53
CA GLN A 83 -0.77 4.33 -1.39
C GLN A 83 -2.21 3.84 -1.62
N ALA A 84 -2.79 4.06 -2.80
CA ALA A 84 -4.12 3.56 -3.13
C ALA A 84 -4.13 2.03 -3.19
N LEU A 85 -3.21 1.41 -3.94
CA LEU A 85 -3.13 -0.05 -4.08
C LEU A 85 -2.87 -0.76 -2.74
N ALA A 86 -2.02 -0.19 -1.88
CA ALA A 86 -1.78 -0.74 -0.55
C ALA A 86 -3.02 -0.65 0.36
N GLN A 87 -3.82 0.42 0.24
CA GLN A 87 -5.10 0.53 0.95
C GLN A 87 -6.16 -0.42 0.40
N ILE A 88 -6.15 -0.72 -0.90
CA ILE A 88 -7.08 -1.67 -1.49
C ILE A 88 -6.73 -3.09 -1.02
N GLY A 89 -5.46 -3.49 -1.13
CA GLY A 89 -5.02 -4.84 -0.72
C GLY A 89 -5.56 -5.96 -1.61
N ASP A 90 -5.70 -5.68 -2.91
CA ASP A 90 -6.12 -6.65 -3.93
C ASP A 90 -4.89 -7.39 -4.50
N GLU A 91 -4.97 -8.71 -4.59
CA GLU A 91 -3.85 -9.57 -5.01
C GLU A 91 -3.33 -9.27 -6.42
N ARG A 92 -4.13 -8.66 -7.30
CA ARG A 92 -3.67 -8.25 -8.64
C ARG A 92 -2.57 -7.18 -8.57
N ALA A 93 -2.42 -6.49 -7.44
CA ALA A 93 -1.35 -5.53 -7.21
C ALA A 93 -0.07 -6.15 -6.60
N PHE A 94 -0.05 -7.47 -6.33
CA PHE A 94 1.03 -8.15 -5.63
C PHE A 94 2.40 -7.88 -6.27
N ASP A 95 2.55 -8.17 -7.57
CA ASP A 95 3.84 -8.06 -8.27
C ASP A 95 4.40 -6.63 -8.22
N LEU A 96 3.52 -5.64 -8.43
CA LEU A 96 3.90 -4.24 -8.37
C LEU A 96 4.35 -3.83 -6.95
N LEU A 97 3.59 -4.19 -5.90
CA LEU A 97 3.95 -3.85 -4.53
C LEU A 97 5.24 -4.58 -4.09
N ALA A 98 5.44 -5.83 -4.51
CA ALA A 98 6.66 -6.59 -4.26
C ALA A 98 7.88 -5.97 -4.95
N ALA A 99 7.73 -5.53 -6.20
CA ALA A 99 8.79 -4.82 -6.92
C ALA A 99 9.16 -3.50 -6.23
N VAL A 100 8.16 -2.69 -5.85
CA VAL A 100 8.37 -1.41 -5.17
C VAL A 100 9.05 -1.61 -3.81
N MET A 101 8.61 -2.59 -3.01
CA MET A 101 9.26 -2.94 -1.75
C MET A 101 10.74 -3.31 -1.94
N GLY A 102 11.07 -4.00 -3.02
CA GLY A 102 12.44 -4.44 -3.33
C GLY A 102 13.39 -3.33 -3.82
N THR A 103 12.89 -2.13 -4.11
CA THR A 103 13.73 -1.04 -4.63
C THR A 103 14.79 -0.58 -3.62
N THR A 104 15.96 -0.16 -4.12
CA THR A 104 17.00 0.43 -3.29
C THR A 104 16.64 1.86 -2.92
N VAL A 105 16.94 2.26 -1.68
CA VAL A 105 16.62 3.60 -1.17
C VAL A 105 17.69 4.58 -1.65
N ALA A 106 17.36 5.44 -2.61
CA ALA A 106 18.21 6.58 -2.98
C ALA A 106 17.94 7.83 -2.10
N ASN A 107 16.76 7.92 -1.47
CA ASN A 107 16.38 9.02 -0.58
C ASN A 107 15.24 8.66 0.38
N HIS A 108 14.99 9.53 1.37
CA HIS A 108 13.93 9.35 2.38
C HIS A 108 12.52 9.14 1.82
N CYS A 109 12.15 9.77 0.69
CA CYS A 109 10.85 9.62 0.06
C CYS A 109 10.64 8.20 -0.45
N GLN A 110 11.66 7.61 -1.09
CA GLN A 110 11.63 6.21 -1.54
C GLN A 110 11.50 5.25 -0.35
N GLY A 111 12.13 5.56 0.79
CA GLY A 111 11.95 4.80 2.03
C GLY A 111 10.49 4.74 2.48
N ASN A 112 9.73 5.84 2.38
CA ASN A 112 8.32 5.86 2.74
C ASN A 112 7.45 5.00 1.80
N VAL A 113 7.67 5.12 0.48
CA VAL A 113 6.90 4.36 -0.52
C VAL A 113 7.09 2.85 -0.36
N ARG A 114 8.33 2.40 -0.07
CA ARG A 114 8.62 1.00 0.22
C ARG A 114 7.85 0.47 1.42
N ARG A 115 7.80 1.24 2.52
CA ARG A 115 7.06 0.88 3.74
C ARG A 115 5.55 0.77 3.47
N ILE A 116 5.00 1.67 2.68
CA ILE A 116 3.60 1.61 2.23
C ILE A 116 3.36 0.34 1.42
N ALA A 117 4.24 0.03 0.46
CA ALA A 117 4.14 -1.20 -0.33
C ALA A 117 4.22 -2.47 0.54
N THR A 118 5.13 -2.50 1.52
CA THR A 118 5.23 -3.60 2.51
C THR A 118 3.93 -3.76 3.32
N ARG A 119 3.27 -2.66 3.70
CA ARG A 119 1.96 -2.73 4.37
C ARG A 119 0.86 -3.23 3.44
N GLY A 120 0.88 -2.81 2.18
CA GLY A 120 -0.03 -3.30 1.15
C GLY A 120 0.10 -4.82 0.93
N LEU A 121 1.33 -5.35 0.89
CA LEU A 121 1.57 -6.79 0.82
C LEU A 121 0.98 -7.52 2.03
N GLY A 122 1.16 -7.00 3.25
CA GLY A 122 0.53 -7.55 4.46
C GLY A 122 -0.99 -7.67 4.33
N LYS A 123 -1.63 -6.61 3.82
CA LYS A 123 -3.08 -6.57 3.59
C LYS A 123 -3.52 -7.55 2.49
N ILE A 124 -2.74 -7.71 1.42
CA ILE A 124 -2.99 -8.74 0.40
C ILE A 124 -2.96 -10.14 1.04
N GLY A 125 -1.89 -10.44 1.80
CA GLY A 125 -1.74 -11.73 2.46
C GLY A 125 -2.83 -12.02 3.48
N SER A 126 -3.31 -11.02 4.23
CA SER A 126 -4.39 -11.21 5.20
C SER A 126 -5.77 -11.38 4.56
N ASN A 127 -5.97 -10.83 3.37
CA ASN A 127 -7.25 -10.88 2.65
C ASN A 127 -7.37 -12.07 1.70
N SER A 128 -6.25 -12.63 1.23
CA SER A 128 -6.27 -13.70 0.24
C SER A 128 -6.62 -15.05 0.87
N SER A 129 -7.36 -15.86 0.13
CA SER A 129 -7.58 -17.28 0.42
C SER A 129 -6.65 -18.20 -0.40
N ASP A 130 -5.86 -17.63 -1.31
CA ASP A 130 -4.91 -18.38 -2.12
C ASP A 130 -3.63 -18.63 -1.32
N ALA A 131 -3.37 -19.91 -1.03
CA ALA A 131 -2.20 -20.34 -0.27
C ALA A 131 -0.88 -19.92 -0.92
N GLU A 132 -0.84 -19.82 -2.26
CA GLU A 132 0.37 -19.42 -2.98
C GLU A 132 0.63 -17.91 -2.84
N ILE A 133 -0.41 -17.08 -2.87
CA ILE A 133 -0.30 -15.63 -2.62
C ILE A 133 0.14 -15.38 -1.18
N ILE A 134 -0.45 -16.09 -0.20
CA ILE A 134 -0.04 -15.99 1.20
C ILE A 134 1.44 -16.37 1.35
N ARG A 135 1.85 -17.52 0.81
CA ARG A 135 3.24 -18.01 0.86
C ARG A 135 4.21 -17.00 0.24
N CYS A 136 3.93 -16.53 -0.97
CA CYS A 136 4.77 -15.55 -1.66
C CYS A 136 4.86 -14.23 -0.88
N THR A 137 3.74 -13.79 -0.28
CA THR A 137 3.71 -12.60 0.57
C THR A 137 4.59 -12.76 1.79
N GLU A 138 4.48 -13.87 2.51
CA GLU A 138 5.28 -14.16 3.69
C GLU A 138 6.78 -14.24 3.38
N GLU A 139 7.16 -14.83 2.24
CA GLU A 139 8.56 -14.86 1.79
C GLU A 139 9.11 -13.45 1.57
N LYS A 140 8.34 -12.58 0.89
CA LYS A 140 8.73 -11.19 0.64
C LYS A 140 8.82 -10.38 1.94
N LEU A 141 7.87 -10.55 2.85
CA LEU A 141 7.87 -9.86 4.13
C LEU A 141 8.99 -10.38 5.06
N THR A 142 9.28 -11.67 5.03
CA THR A 142 10.41 -12.26 5.79
C THR A 142 11.73 -11.70 5.29
N TRP A 143 11.92 -11.61 3.98
CA TRP A 143 13.09 -10.94 3.42
C TRP A 143 13.18 -9.48 3.88
N ALA A 144 12.07 -8.73 3.81
CA ALA A 144 12.01 -7.32 4.22
C ALA A 144 12.25 -7.10 5.72
N LEU A 145 11.95 -8.09 6.55
CA LEU A 145 12.20 -8.08 7.99
C LEU A 145 13.67 -8.39 8.32
N LEU A 146 14.31 -9.30 7.60
CA LEU A 146 15.61 -9.86 7.97
C LEU A 146 16.81 -9.28 7.22
N THR A 147 16.61 -8.74 6.01
CA THR A 147 17.73 -8.43 5.10
C THR A 147 18.09 -6.93 5.06
N PRO A 148 17.15 -5.99 4.87
CA PRO A 148 17.50 -4.58 4.67
C PRO A 148 17.88 -3.87 5.97
N GLU A 149 18.82 -2.93 5.89
CA GLU A 149 19.21 -2.08 7.04
C GLU A 149 18.11 -1.07 7.44
N ASP A 150 17.18 -0.75 6.54
CA ASP A 150 16.08 0.19 6.77
C ASP A 150 15.16 -0.31 7.90
N TRP A 151 15.37 0.23 9.10
CA TRP A 151 14.58 -0.12 10.29
C TRP A 151 13.08 0.10 10.08
N GLY A 152 12.68 1.12 9.31
CA GLY A 152 11.27 1.42 9.09
C GLY A 152 10.61 0.42 8.14
N LEU A 153 11.38 -0.12 7.18
CA LEU A 153 10.92 -1.24 6.36
C LEU A 153 10.75 -2.51 7.19
N ARG A 154 11.75 -2.83 8.03
CA ARG A 154 11.68 -3.99 8.94
C ARG A 154 10.49 -3.88 9.91
N TYR A 155 10.25 -2.68 10.44
CA TYR A 155 9.06 -2.38 11.23
C TYR A 155 7.77 -2.65 10.45
N ALA A 156 7.66 -2.12 9.22
CA ALA A 156 6.48 -2.34 8.38
C ALA A 156 6.26 -3.84 8.10
N ALA A 157 7.32 -4.59 7.82
CA ALA A 157 7.27 -6.04 7.61
C ALA A 157 6.79 -6.78 8.85
N ALA A 158 7.27 -6.41 10.05
CA ALA A 158 6.82 -7.00 11.31
C ALA A 158 5.33 -6.75 11.57
N VAL A 159 4.80 -5.56 11.21
CA VAL A 159 3.34 -5.32 11.31
C VAL A 159 2.57 -6.16 10.30
N SER A 160 3.03 -6.22 9.05
CA SER A 160 2.39 -7.00 7.99
C SER A 160 2.36 -8.51 8.29
N LEU A 161 3.43 -9.06 8.85
CA LEU A 161 3.47 -10.47 9.28
C LEU A 161 2.50 -10.75 10.43
N GLN A 162 2.33 -9.81 11.39
CA GLN A 162 1.28 -9.95 12.40
C GLN A 162 -0.11 -9.98 11.76
N GLU A 163 -0.35 -9.13 10.76
CA GLU A 163 -1.65 -9.01 10.08
C GLU A 163 -2.05 -10.29 9.34
N ILE A 164 -1.09 -11.01 8.76
CA ILE A 164 -1.30 -12.31 8.10
C ILE A 164 -1.59 -13.43 9.11
N ALA A 165 -0.97 -13.37 10.30
CA ALA A 165 -1.28 -14.24 11.45
C ALA A 165 -1.18 -15.76 11.21
N THR A 166 -0.26 -16.22 10.36
CA THR A 166 0.02 -17.64 10.17
C THR A 166 1.17 -18.14 11.04
N LYS A 167 1.34 -19.47 11.11
CA LYS A 167 2.51 -20.10 11.75
C LYS A 167 3.82 -19.71 11.08
N GLN A 168 3.83 -19.53 9.76
CA GLN A 168 5.02 -19.14 9.02
C GLN A 168 5.38 -17.67 9.29
N ALA A 169 4.39 -16.78 9.36
CA ALA A 169 4.61 -15.40 9.77
C ALA A 169 5.12 -15.29 11.21
N GLN A 170 4.57 -16.09 12.13
CA GLN A 170 5.07 -16.19 13.50
C GLN A 170 6.52 -16.68 13.56
N ALA A 171 6.88 -17.71 12.79
CA ALA A 171 8.25 -18.23 12.73
C ALA A 171 9.23 -17.18 12.21
N ALA A 172 8.85 -16.39 11.21
CA ALA A 172 9.66 -15.29 10.70
C ALA A 172 9.91 -14.21 11.78
N LEU A 173 8.88 -13.84 12.54
CA LEU A 173 8.99 -12.90 13.66
C LEU A 173 9.90 -13.45 14.78
N GLN A 174 9.78 -14.73 15.13
CA GLN A 174 10.63 -15.40 16.10
C GLN A 174 12.10 -15.46 15.67
N GLN A 175 12.36 -15.69 14.38
CA GLN A 175 13.71 -15.66 13.84
C GLN A 175 14.31 -14.25 13.94
N ALA A 176 13.53 -13.22 13.60
CA ALA A 176 14.00 -11.84 13.54
C ALA A 176 14.42 -11.28 14.92
N ILE A 177 13.67 -11.60 15.98
CA ILE A 177 13.91 -10.99 17.30
C ILE A 177 15.30 -11.29 17.87
N ALA A 178 15.89 -12.45 17.52
CA ALA A 178 17.20 -12.87 18.03
C ALA A 178 18.35 -11.99 17.52
N GLY A 179 18.21 -11.42 16.32
CA GLY A 179 19.23 -10.59 15.66
C GLY A 179 18.85 -9.11 15.53
N GLU A 180 17.65 -8.71 15.93
CA GLU A 180 17.17 -7.34 15.74
C GLU A 180 17.91 -6.37 16.66
N ALA A 181 18.76 -5.50 16.11
CA ALA A 181 19.52 -4.50 16.86
C ALA A 181 18.72 -3.24 17.22
N ASP A 182 17.75 -2.86 16.38
CA ASP A 182 16.95 -1.65 16.56
C ASP A 182 15.87 -1.85 17.63
N GLN A 183 15.85 -0.99 18.65
CA GLN A 183 14.93 -1.13 19.78
C GLN A 183 13.46 -0.96 19.39
N VAL A 184 13.16 -0.10 18.42
CA VAL A 184 11.79 0.16 17.95
C VAL A 184 11.27 -1.05 17.20
N VAL A 185 12.09 -1.60 16.30
CA VAL A 185 11.75 -2.82 15.56
C VAL A 185 11.62 -4.01 16.52
N ARG A 186 12.53 -4.16 17.49
CA ARG A 186 12.47 -5.24 18.48
C ARG A 186 11.18 -5.17 19.30
N SER A 187 10.82 -3.99 19.80
CA SER A 187 9.56 -3.78 20.55
C SER A 187 8.34 -4.10 19.70
N ARG A 188 8.39 -3.76 18.41
CA ARG A 188 7.32 -4.05 17.46
C ARG A 188 7.16 -5.56 17.20
N ILE A 189 8.27 -6.29 17.05
CA ILE A 189 8.25 -7.75 16.90
C ILE A 189 7.72 -8.41 18.18
N THR A 190 8.13 -7.96 19.37
CA THR A 190 7.61 -8.47 20.66
C THR A 190 6.10 -8.33 20.74
N LEU A 191 5.56 -7.13 20.48
CA LEU A 191 4.11 -6.89 20.45
C LEU A 191 3.40 -7.78 19.43
N ALA A 192 4.02 -8.03 18.27
CA ALA A 192 3.45 -8.93 17.26
C ALA A 192 3.33 -10.36 17.76
N LEU A 193 4.41 -10.89 18.36
CA LEU A 193 4.44 -12.24 18.90
C LEU A 193 3.43 -12.42 20.04
N GLU A 194 3.34 -11.46 20.96
CA GLU A 194 2.36 -11.47 22.05
C GLU A 194 0.92 -11.55 21.52
N ALA A 195 0.57 -10.73 20.53
CA ALA A 195 -0.76 -10.73 19.92
C ALA A 195 -1.09 -12.09 19.26
N LEU A 196 -0.12 -12.71 18.57
CA LEU A 196 -0.30 -14.00 17.92
C LEU A 196 -0.43 -15.16 18.91
N TYR A 197 0.23 -15.10 20.07
CA TYR A 197 0.05 -16.11 21.12
C TYR A 197 -1.31 -16.02 21.80
N ILE A 198 -1.83 -14.82 22.02
CA ILE A 198 -3.16 -14.63 22.65
C ILE A 198 -4.27 -15.11 21.72
N GLY A 199 -4.18 -14.84 20.41
CA GLY A 199 -5.19 -15.27 19.44
C GLY A 199 -5.23 -16.78 19.16
N ALA A 200 -4.23 -17.54 19.61
CA ALA A 200 -4.15 -18.99 19.44
C ALA A 200 -4.67 -19.79 20.65
N ALA A 201 -5.05 -19.12 21.74
CA ALA A 201 -5.58 -19.70 22.99
C ALA A 201 -7.11 -19.61 23.03
#